data_AF-A0A945JKC7-F1
#
_entry.id   AF-A0A945JKC7-F1
#
_cell.length_a   1.000
_cell.length_b   1.000
_cell.length_c   1.000
_cell.angle_alpha   90.00
_cell.angle_beta   90.00
_cell.angle_gamma   90.00
#
_symmetry.space_group_name_H-M   'P 1'
#
loop_
_entity.id
_entity.type
_entity.pdbx_description
1 polymer ?
#
loop_
_entity_poly.entity_id
_entity_poly.type
_entity_poly.pdbx_seq_one_letter_code
_entity_poly.pdbx_strand_id
1 'polypeptide(L)' 'FGSPDYLEWNFGVGYSVLGFDLAVNYTDTDISPSADANDAMVLFTIGRSF' A
#
# COMPACT_ATOMS: atom_id res chain seq x y z
N PHE A 1 4.95 15.85 25.51
CA PHE A 1 5.83 16.40 24.46
C PHE A 1 6.61 15.26 23.85
N GLY A 2 6.59 15.16 22.51
CA GLY A 2 7.08 14.01 21.73
C GLY A 2 5.89 13.25 21.13
N SER A 3 5.32 13.73 20.03
CA SER A 3 4.45 12.88 19.20
C SER A 3 5.31 11.78 18.59
N PRO A 4 4.79 10.54 18.46
CA PRO A 4 5.48 9.48 17.72
C PRO A 4 5.93 9.99 16.36
N ASP A 5 7.17 9.67 15.98
CA ASP A 5 7.63 9.91 14.62
C ASP A 5 6.87 8.93 13.72
N TYR A 6 6.12 9.47 12.74
CA TYR A 6 5.29 8.70 11.82
C TYR A 6 5.60 9.11 10.39
N LEU A 7 5.99 8.15 9.58
CA LEU A 7 6.29 8.32 8.16
C LEU A 7 5.66 7.18 7.37
N GLU A 8 4.82 7.52 6.39
CA GLU A 8 4.15 6.54 5.54
C GLU A 8 4.46 6.79 4.07
N TRP A 9 4.75 5.71 3.34
CA TRP A 9 5.01 5.73 1.91
C TRP A 9 3.99 4.83 1.22
N ASN A 10 3.33 5.38 0.20
CA ASN A 10 2.38 4.63 -0.62
C ASN A 10 2.77 4.78 -2.09
N PHE A 11 2.90 3.65 -2.80
CA PHE A 11 3.18 3.61 -4.23
C PHE A 11 2.19 2.68 -4.91
N GLY A 12 1.59 3.12 -6.02
CA GLY A 12 0.60 2.34 -6.76
C GLY A 12 0.78 2.50 -8.26
N VAL A 13 0.68 1.38 -8.98
CA VAL A 13 0.60 1.36 -10.44
C VAL A 13 -0.54 0.45 -10.88
N GLY A 14 -1.29 0.90 -11.87
CA GLY A 14 -2.43 0.18 -12.42
C GLY A 14 -2.42 0.19 -13.94
N TYR A 15 -2.97 -0.87 -14.53
CA TYR A 15 -3.17 -0.98 -15.96
C TYR A 15 -4.46 -1.71 -16.27
N SER A 16 -5.27 -1.13 -17.16
CA SER A 16 -6.50 -1.75 -17.66
C SER A 16 -6.25 -2.32 -19.04
N VAL A 17 -6.49 -3.62 -19.21
CA VAL A 17 -6.24 -4.34 -20.46
C VAL A 17 -7.33 -5.36 -20.74
N LEU A 18 -7.94 -5.29 -21.92
CA LEU A 18 -8.92 -6.28 -22.40
C LEU A 18 -10.07 -6.56 -21.41
N GLY A 19 -10.54 -5.52 -20.68
CA GLY A 19 -11.60 -5.66 -19.67
C GLY A 19 -11.15 -6.20 -18.31
N PHE A 20 -9.84 -6.36 -18.12
CA PHE A 20 -9.23 -6.64 -16.82
C PHE A 20 -8.56 -5.40 -16.27
N ASP A 21 -8.65 -5.24 -14.96
CA ASP A 21 -7.99 -4.18 -14.20
C ASP A 21 -6.91 -4.83 -13.33
N LEU A 22 -5.66 -4.52 -13.63
CA LEU A 22 -4.49 -5.01 -12.91
C LEU A 22 -3.93 -3.87 -12.06
N ALA A 23 -3.63 -4.14 -10.79
CA ALA A 23 -2.99 -3.16 -9.91
C ALA A 23 -1.96 -3.80 -8.99
N VAL A 24 -0.87 -3.08 -8.75
CA VAL A 24 0.13 -3.37 -7.72
C VAL A 24 0.22 -2.15 -6.83
N ASN A 25 0.04 -2.35 -5.53
CA ASN A 25 0.16 -1.31 -4.52
C ASN A 25 1.19 -1.74 -3.46
N TYR A 26 2.01 -0.81 -3.03
CA TYR A 26 2.97 -0.93 -1.94
C TYR A 26 2.64 0.12 -0.89
N THR A 27 2.61 -0.29 0.37
CA THR A 27 2.47 0.61 1.52
C THR A 27 3.48 0.21 2.58
N ASP A 28 4.09 1.20 3.22
CA ASP A 28 5.10 1.02 4.26
C ASP A 28 4.95 2.13 5.29
N THR A 29 4.86 1.74 6.55
CA THR A 29 4.54 2.64 7.66
C THR A 29 5.64 2.52 8.72
N ASP A 30 6.53 3.52 8.78
CA ASP A 30 7.52 3.63 9.84
C ASP A 30 6.95 4.44 11.00
N ILE A 31 6.87 3.83 12.19
CA ILE A 31 6.36 4.47 13.41
C ILE A 31 7.27 4.17 14.61
N SER A 32 7.59 5.22 15.37
CA SER A 32 8.42 5.11 16.58
C SER A 32 7.76 5.75 17.81
N PRO A 33 7.53 5.00 18.91
CA PRO A 33 7.89 3.58 19.10
C PRO A 33 7.06 2.63 18.22
N SER A 34 7.64 1.50 17.84
CA SER A 34 6.99 0.48 17.00
C SER A 34 5.63 0.07 17.58
N ALA A 35 4.63 -0.01 16.72
CA ALA A 35 3.28 -0.49 17.03
C ALA A 35 2.92 -1.66 16.11
N ASP A 36 1.90 -2.45 16.45
CA ASP A 36 1.45 -3.55 15.60
C ASP A 36 0.97 -3.04 14.23
N ALA A 37 1.18 -3.84 13.18
CA ALA A 37 0.77 -3.57 11.79
C ALA A 37 1.48 -2.37 11.11
N ASN A 38 2.76 -2.16 11.42
CA ASN A 38 3.63 -1.19 10.76
C ASN A 38 4.56 -1.81 9.70
N ASP A 39 4.37 -3.07 9.35
CA ASP A 39 5.18 -3.74 8.34
C ASP A 39 4.77 -3.35 6.92
N ALA A 40 5.74 -3.34 6.01
CA ALA A 40 5.51 -3.11 4.60
C ALA A 40 4.58 -4.18 3.99
N MET A 41 3.60 -3.74 3.19
CA MET A 41 2.65 -4.60 2.49
C MET A 41 2.67 -4.35 0.99
N VAL A 42 2.63 -5.44 0.21
CA VAL A 42 2.35 -5.41 -1.23
C VAL A 42 0.99 -6.04 -1.50
N LEU A 43 0.11 -5.31 -2.18
CA LEU A 43 -1.21 -5.77 -2.62
C LEU A 43 -1.27 -5.86 -4.14
N PHE A 44 -1.44 -7.07 -4.66
CA PHE A 44 -1.74 -7.32 -6.07
C PHE A 44 -3.25 -7.52 -6.26
N THR A 45 -3.83 -6.86 -7.26
CA THR A 45 -5.25 -6.96 -7.59
C THR A 45 -5.43 -7.29 -9.06
N ILE A 46 -6.34 -8.23 -9.33
CA ILE A 46 -6.86 -8.53 -10.65
C ILE A 46 -8.39 -8.51 -10.59
N GLY A 47 -9.00 -7.62 -11.36
CA GLY A 47 -10.45 -7.51 -11.51
C GLY A 47 -10.86 -7.73 -12.95
N ARG A 48 -12.08 -8.22 -13.18
CA ARG A 48 -12.73 -8.20 -14.50
C ARG A 48 -13.93 -7.27 -14.44
N SER A 49 -13.94 -6.28 -15.31
CA SER A 49 -15.07 -5.37 -15.51
C SER A 49 -16.07 -6.02 -16.47
N PHE A 50 -17.34 -6.09 -16.07
CA PHE A 50 -18.46 -6.71 -16.81
C PHE A 50 -19.43 -5.66 -17.34
#